data_AF-M4STM8-F1
#
_entry.id   AF-M4STM8-F1
#
_cell.length_a   1.000
_cell.length_b   1.000
_cell.length_c   1.000
_cell.angle_alpha   90.00
_cell.angle_beta   90.00
_cell.angle_gamma   90.00
#
_symmetry.space_group_name_H-M   'P 1'
#
loop_
_entity.id
_entity.type
_entity.pdbx_description
1 polymer ?
#
loop_
_entity_poly.entity_id
_entity_poly.type
_entity_poly.pdbx_seq_one_letter_code
_entity_poly.pdbx_strand_id
1 'polypeptide(L)'
;RSQTRNGRHFSQTQKKPTEWATEAPKTGAATEDWTEMWEDWKKSIQEIQDTPGKTKNTIKYFSGLTPAQRKAVQADVRILAETAREIVKTSLAAEPAGTLIDSPNIKAELKALFIGVGATAVGSATLTQIFGTTTPGGSNRGTACTATAANGATKTLLAAIACVCDDENNGQQKDICYKKQDGIPWANNGAPTEATIQALGKKCLTDDHTSVISTDLMGAIESILDQTTTDGTNTYLGAYENSCNGQQQNGRCIKWENKKPHEIVTATETPWLSKLYQLSQKISIRKQNNEKILRAQETIKTLSLRAKALENPQRINVALVAPETSTPGKGEGSQQNNQCTNHKANATCTPDNNCKWTSTDKSDGDFCKPKEGEGQTTQAAAA
;
A
#
# COMPACT_ATOMS: atom_id res chain seq x y z
N ARG A 1 -22.68 -7.66 -20.81
CA ARG A 1 -23.22 -6.99 -21.99
C ARG A 1 -22.27 -6.92 -23.20
N SER A 2 -21.05 -7.48 -23.25
CA SER A 2 -20.09 -6.82 -24.17
C SER A 2 -18.93 -7.55 -24.87
N GLN A 3 -18.97 -8.85 -25.14
CA GLN A 3 -17.95 -9.37 -26.09
C GLN A 3 -18.17 -8.86 -27.54
N THR A 4 -19.40 -8.48 -27.91
CA THR A 4 -19.71 -7.97 -29.27
C THR A 4 -20.11 -6.49 -29.34
N ARG A 5 -20.36 -5.83 -28.20
CA ARG A 5 -20.67 -4.38 -28.14
C ARG A 5 -19.55 -3.50 -27.57
N ASN A 6 -18.68 -3.97 -26.66
CA ASN A 6 -17.64 -3.08 -26.10
C ASN A 6 -16.39 -2.96 -26.97
N GLY A 7 -16.01 -3.99 -27.74
CA GLY A 7 -14.79 -3.91 -28.58
C GLY A 7 -14.77 -2.72 -29.55
N ARG A 8 -15.96 -2.29 -30.02
CA ARG A 8 -16.12 -1.10 -30.88
C ARG A 8 -15.73 0.22 -30.21
N HIS A 9 -15.85 0.31 -28.88
CA HIS A 9 -15.51 1.52 -28.13
C HIS A 9 -13.99 1.66 -27.92
N PHE A 10 -13.22 0.59 -28.09
CA PHE A 10 -11.75 0.59 -27.94
C PHE A 10 -10.99 0.69 -29.28
N SER A 11 -11.70 0.90 -30.39
CA SER A 11 -11.14 1.18 -31.71
C SER A 11 -11.41 2.63 -32.13
N GLN A 12 -10.48 3.28 -32.84
CA GLN A 12 -10.54 4.72 -33.15
C GLN A 12 -11.80 5.18 -33.91
N THR A 13 -12.52 4.31 -34.65
CA THR A 13 -13.89 4.50 -35.18
C THR A 13 -14.25 3.34 -36.12
N GLN A 14 -15.52 3.21 -36.53
CA GLN A 14 -15.93 2.33 -37.66
C GLN A 14 -15.16 2.61 -38.97
N LYS A 15 -14.54 3.80 -39.12
CA LYS A 15 -13.80 4.22 -40.33
C LYS A 15 -12.29 3.91 -40.28
N LYS A 16 -11.71 3.68 -39.09
CA LYS A 16 -10.32 3.22 -38.90
C LYS A 16 -10.25 2.13 -37.82
N PRO A 17 -10.77 0.91 -38.10
CA PRO A 17 -10.88 -0.16 -37.11
C PRO A 17 -9.55 -0.83 -36.72
N THR A 18 -8.42 -0.42 -37.31
CA THR A 18 -7.10 -1.04 -37.09
C THR A 18 -6.29 -0.43 -35.95
N GLU A 19 -6.71 0.72 -35.40
CA GLU A 19 -5.96 1.44 -34.36
C GLU A 19 -6.70 1.48 -33.02
N TRP A 20 -5.95 1.39 -31.92
CA TRP A 20 -6.46 1.49 -30.55
C TRP A 20 -6.99 2.89 -30.25
N ALA A 21 -8.13 2.97 -29.57
CA ALA A 21 -8.66 4.24 -29.08
C ALA A 21 -7.70 4.89 -28.08
N THR A 22 -7.46 6.19 -28.26
CA THR A 22 -6.60 7.00 -27.38
C THR A 22 -7.36 7.58 -26.20
N GLU A 23 -8.66 7.87 -26.38
CA GLU A 23 -9.52 8.52 -25.37
C GLU A 23 -10.78 7.69 -25.11
N ALA A 24 -11.32 7.79 -23.90
CA ALA A 24 -12.59 7.19 -23.53
C ALA A 24 -13.77 7.79 -24.34
N PRO A 25 -14.85 7.03 -24.58
CA PRO A 25 -16.03 7.53 -25.28
C PRO A 25 -16.64 8.75 -24.56
N LYS A 26 -16.87 9.84 -25.31
CA LYS A 26 -17.43 11.10 -24.77
C LYS A 26 -18.96 11.11 -24.64
N THR A 27 -19.66 10.07 -25.11
CA THR A 27 -21.12 9.95 -25.07
C THR A 27 -21.57 8.52 -24.72
N GLY A 28 -22.48 8.38 -23.75
CA GLY A 28 -23.03 7.08 -23.33
C GLY A 28 -23.17 6.91 -21.81
N ALA A 29 -23.89 5.86 -21.39
CA ALA A 29 -24.17 5.59 -19.99
C ALA A 29 -22.90 5.22 -19.19
N ALA A 30 -22.70 5.94 -18.08
CA ALA A 30 -21.62 5.85 -17.08
C ALA A 30 -20.27 6.51 -17.42
N THR A 31 -20.27 7.82 -17.69
CA THR A 31 -19.04 8.63 -17.86
C THR A 31 -18.05 8.55 -16.70
N GLU A 32 -18.52 8.34 -15.46
CA GLU A 32 -17.66 8.18 -14.28
C GLU A 32 -16.90 6.85 -14.29
N ASP A 33 -17.58 5.71 -14.51
CA ASP A 33 -16.93 4.39 -14.64
C ASP A 33 -15.93 4.37 -15.80
N TRP A 34 -16.28 4.99 -16.94
CA TRP A 34 -15.36 5.12 -18.07
C TRP A 34 -14.11 5.91 -17.69
N THR A 35 -14.23 7.00 -16.94
CA THR A 35 -13.08 7.80 -16.52
C THR A 35 -12.15 7.00 -15.59
N GLU A 36 -12.73 6.23 -14.66
CA GLU A 36 -11.94 5.47 -13.67
C GLU A 36 -11.34 4.16 -14.22
N MET A 37 -12.03 3.51 -15.15
CA MET A 37 -11.72 2.14 -15.61
C MET A 37 -11.09 2.07 -17.00
N TRP A 38 -11.06 3.18 -17.75
CA TRP A 38 -10.69 3.17 -19.16
C TRP A 38 -9.33 2.54 -19.41
N GLU A 39 -8.29 2.95 -18.68
CA GLU A 39 -6.94 2.44 -18.87
C GLU A 39 -6.84 0.96 -18.49
N ASP A 40 -7.50 0.52 -17.41
CA ASP A 40 -7.54 -0.88 -16.99
C ASP A 40 -8.24 -1.76 -18.05
N TRP A 41 -9.39 -1.32 -18.56
CA TRP A 41 -10.12 -2.05 -19.61
C TRP A 41 -9.38 -2.06 -20.94
N LYS A 42 -8.77 -0.93 -21.33
CA LYS A 42 -7.97 -0.82 -22.55
C LYS A 42 -6.79 -1.77 -22.49
N LYS A 43 -6.03 -1.77 -21.39
CA LYS A 43 -4.92 -2.70 -21.17
C LYS A 43 -5.39 -4.15 -21.20
N SER A 44 -6.49 -4.47 -20.50
CA SER A 44 -7.07 -5.81 -20.50
C SER A 44 -7.47 -6.29 -21.90
N ILE A 45 -8.02 -5.40 -22.74
CA ILE A 45 -8.39 -5.73 -24.13
C ILE A 45 -7.15 -5.93 -25.00
N GLN A 46 -6.12 -5.09 -24.86
CA GLN A 46 -4.84 -5.25 -25.56
C GLN A 46 -4.12 -6.55 -25.18
N GLU A 47 -4.30 -7.01 -23.95
CA GLU A 47 -3.77 -8.31 -23.51
C GLU A 47 -4.47 -9.49 -24.20
N ILE A 48 -5.78 -9.38 -24.49
CA ILE A 48 -6.55 -10.46 -25.12
C ILE A 48 -6.69 -10.38 -26.64
N GLN A 49 -6.26 -9.29 -27.27
CA GLN A 49 -6.38 -9.07 -28.73
C GLN A 49 -5.02 -8.81 -29.39
N ASP A 50 -4.82 -9.33 -30.61
CA ASP A 50 -3.63 -9.03 -31.44
C ASP A 50 -3.73 -7.62 -32.05
N THR A 51 -4.93 -7.27 -32.48
CA THR A 51 -5.32 -5.97 -33.03
C THR A 51 -6.73 -5.65 -32.55
N PRO A 52 -7.17 -4.37 -32.54
CA PRO A 52 -8.52 -4.03 -32.15
C PRO A 52 -9.57 -4.90 -32.84
N GLY A 53 -10.42 -5.55 -32.04
CA GLY A 53 -11.49 -6.45 -32.52
C GLY A 53 -11.05 -7.87 -32.89
N LYS A 54 -9.76 -8.20 -32.85
CA LYS A 54 -9.23 -9.54 -33.17
C LYS A 54 -8.61 -10.20 -31.92
N THR A 55 -9.35 -11.11 -31.32
CA THR A 55 -8.90 -11.88 -30.14
C THR A 55 -7.74 -12.80 -30.49
N LYS A 56 -6.76 -12.93 -29.58
CA LYS A 56 -5.62 -13.85 -29.73
C LYS A 56 -6.12 -15.30 -29.77
N ASN A 57 -5.64 -16.08 -30.74
CA ASN A 57 -6.02 -17.49 -30.88
C ASN A 57 -5.58 -18.37 -29.67
N THR A 58 -4.58 -17.91 -28.91
CA THR A 58 -4.06 -18.58 -27.71
C THR A 58 -4.92 -18.36 -26.47
N ILE A 59 -5.82 -17.38 -26.48
CA ILE A 59 -6.65 -17.02 -25.33
C ILE A 59 -8.05 -17.61 -25.50
N LYS A 60 -8.39 -18.55 -24.62
CA LYS A 60 -9.62 -19.35 -24.70
C LYS A 60 -10.53 -19.22 -23.47
N TYR A 61 -10.40 -18.13 -22.71
CA TYR A 61 -11.23 -17.88 -21.52
C TYR A 61 -12.72 -18.00 -21.86
N PHE A 62 -13.45 -18.82 -21.09
CA PHE A 62 -14.89 -19.05 -21.23
C PHE A 62 -15.34 -19.56 -22.63
N SER A 63 -14.42 -20.07 -23.46
CA SER A 63 -14.72 -20.57 -24.81
C SER A 63 -15.56 -21.85 -24.81
N GLY A 64 -15.44 -22.67 -23.76
CA GLY A 64 -16.24 -23.89 -23.56
C GLY A 64 -17.68 -23.64 -23.09
N LEU A 65 -18.07 -22.39 -22.85
CA LEU A 65 -19.41 -22.03 -22.40
C LEU A 65 -20.34 -21.72 -23.58
N THR A 66 -21.63 -22.00 -23.42
CA THR A 66 -22.68 -21.53 -24.34
C THR A 66 -22.92 -20.01 -24.15
N PRO A 67 -23.60 -19.34 -25.11
CA PRO A 67 -23.99 -17.93 -24.92
C PRO A 67 -24.81 -17.67 -23.65
N ALA A 68 -25.72 -18.58 -23.28
CA ALA A 68 -26.52 -18.48 -22.06
C ALA A 68 -25.68 -18.65 -20.80
N GLN A 69 -24.75 -19.62 -20.79
CA GLN A 69 -23.79 -19.81 -19.69
C GLN A 69 -22.87 -18.60 -19.50
N ARG A 70 -22.34 -18.04 -20.61
CA ARG A 70 -21.53 -16.81 -20.56
C ARG A 70 -22.31 -15.63 -19.98
N LYS A 71 -23.60 -15.52 -20.31
CA LYS A 71 -24.47 -14.47 -19.76
C LYS A 71 -24.70 -14.67 -18.26
N ALA A 72 -24.89 -15.92 -17.81
CA ALA A 72 -25.09 -16.26 -16.41
C ALA A 72 -23.86 -15.93 -15.54
N VAL A 73 -22.65 -16.31 -15.97
CA VAL A 73 -21.42 -16.07 -15.17
C VAL A 73 -20.89 -14.64 -15.24
N GLN A 74 -21.44 -13.80 -16.13
CA GLN A 74 -20.95 -12.44 -16.32
C GLN A 74 -21.12 -11.57 -15.07
N ALA A 75 -22.20 -11.75 -14.31
CA ALA A 75 -22.42 -11.00 -13.07
C ALA A 75 -21.38 -11.38 -12.02
N ASP A 76 -21.08 -12.67 -11.89
CA ASP A 76 -20.09 -13.18 -10.92
C ASP A 76 -18.67 -12.71 -11.25
N VAL A 77 -18.25 -12.81 -12.52
CA VAL A 77 -16.95 -12.31 -12.97
C VAL A 77 -16.82 -10.81 -12.73
N ARG A 78 -17.90 -10.05 -12.94
CA ARG A 78 -17.92 -8.61 -12.66
C ARG A 78 -17.72 -8.33 -11.17
N ILE A 79 -18.46 -9.00 -10.29
CA ILE A 79 -18.31 -8.83 -8.83
C ILE A 79 -16.90 -9.18 -8.38
N LEU A 80 -16.32 -10.27 -8.90
CA LEU A 80 -14.94 -10.66 -8.59
C LEU A 80 -13.92 -9.59 -9.05
N ALA A 81 -14.11 -9.02 -10.24
CA ALA A 81 -13.23 -7.97 -10.78
C ALA A 81 -13.37 -6.65 -10.00
N GLU A 82 -14.59 -6.22 -9.68
CA GLU A 82 -14.86 -5.04 -8.85
C GLU A 82 -14.26 -5.20 -7.45
N THR A 83 -14.41 -6.39 -6.84
CA THR A 83 -13.80 -6.70 -5.54
C THR A 83 -12.27 -6.62 -5.61
N ALA A 84 -11.65 -7.22 -6.64
CA ALA A 84 -10.21 -7.19 -6.82
C ALA A 84 -9.69 -5.75 -6.97
N ARG A 85 -10.43 -4.91 -7.69
CA ARG A 85 -10.10 -3.51 -7.88
C ARG A 85 -10.12 -2.72 -6.58
N GLU A 86 -11.17 -2.86 -5.78
CA GLU A 86 -11.26 -2.17 -4.48
C GLU A 86 -10.13 -2.60 -3.54
N ILE A 87 -9.72 -3.87 -3.59
CA ILE A 87 -8.54 -4.35 -2.85
C ILE A 87 -7.26 -3.64 -3.32
N VAL A 88 -7.03 -3.51 -4.63
CA VAL A 88 -5.86 -2.77 -5.15
C VAL A 88 -5.90 -1.32 -4.67
N LYS A 89 -7.03 -0.62 -4.86
CA LYS A 89 -7.19 0.79 -4.50
C LYS A 89 -6.94 1.06 -3.01
N THR A 90 -7.36 0.16 -2.13
CA THR A 90 -7.19 0.30 -0.68
C THR A 90 -5.83 -0.19 -0.17
N SER A 91 -5.14 -1.06 -0.92
CA SER A 91 -3.83 -1.62 -0.52
C SER A 91 -2.63 -0.75 -0.91
N LEU A 92 -2.77 0.13 -1.89
CA LEU A 92 -1.75 1.08 -2.32
C LEU A 92 -1.66 2.26 -1.34
N ALA A 93 -1.08 2.03 -0.17
CA ALA A 93 -0.68 3.11 0.72
C ALA A 93 0.51 3.89 0.13
N ALA A 94 0.61 5.18 0.42
CA ALA A 94 1.78 5.96 0.04
C ALA A 94 3.03 5.41 0.73
N GLU A 95 4.09 5.18 -0.05
CA GLU A 95 5.38 4.79 0.51
C GLU A 95 6.01 5.97 1.27
N PRO A 96 6.60 5.73 2.45
CA PRO A 96 7.23 6.79 3.21
C PRO A 96 8.51 7.27 2.50
N ALA A 97 8.55 8.54 2.12
CA ALA A 97 9.73 9.16 1.52
C ALA A 97 10.71 9.68 2.59
N GLY A 98 12.00 9.73 2.28
CA GLY A 98 13.05 10.27 3.15
C GLY A 98 14.45 10.10 2.62
N THR A 99 15.33 11.02 3.01
CA THR A 99 16.75 11.04 2.60
C THR A 99 17.45 9.68 2.73
N LEU A 100 17.40 9.06 3.92
CA LEU A 100 18.05 7.77 4.17
C LEU A 100 17.32 6.60 3.48
N ILE A 101 15.99 6.52 3.60
CA ILE A 101 15.24 5.35 3.09
C ILE A 101 15.24 5.28 1.56
N ASP A 102 15.35 6.44 0.90
CA ASP A 102 15.43 6.57 -0.56
C ASP A 102 16.88 6.66 -1.06
N SER A 103 17.87 6.58 -0.16
CA SER A 103 19.28 6.78 -0.53
C SER A 103 19.79 5.64 -1.40
N PRO A 104 20.34 5.93 -2.60
CA PRO A 104 21.03 4.93 -3.40
C PRO A 104 22.38 4.51 -2.77
N ASN A 105 22.87 5.24 -1.76
CA ASN A 105 24.16 4.99 -1.12
C ASN A 105 24.05 4.97 0.43
N ILE A 106 22.99 4.32 0.93
CA ILE A 106 22.67 4.23 2.36
C ILE A 106 23.86 3.79 3.24
N LYS A 107 24.74 2.92 2.74
CA LYS A 107 25.95 2.50 3.44
C LYS A 107 26.88 3.68 3.76
N ALA A 108 27.09 4.56 2.79
CA ALA A 108 27.92 5.74 2.98
C ALA A 108 27.26 6.74 3.94
N GLU A 109 25.93 6.91 3.87
CA GLU A 109 25.19 7.80 4.76
C GLU A 109 25.16 7.31 6.20
N LEU A 110 24.92 6.02 6.44
CA LEU A 110 24.99 5.42 7.78
C LEU A 110 26.41 5.55 8.36
N LYS A 111 27.43 5.35 7.54
CA LYS A 111 28.82 5.57 7.96
C LYS A 111 29.08 7.04 8.29
N ALA A 112 28.50 7.98 7.55
CA ALA A 112 28.60 9.40 7.86
C ALA A 112 27.90 9.77 9.19
N LEU A 113 26.85 9.05 9.60
CA LEU A 113 26.29 9.22 10.96
C LEU A 113 27.25 8.70 12.04
N PHE A 114 28.07 7.70 11.72
CA PHE A 114 29.03 7.13 12.65
C PHE A 114 30.31 7.96 12.81
N ILE A 115 30.92 8.40 11.71
CA ILE A 115 32.23 9.09 11.70
C ILE A 115 32.24 10.47 11.00
N GLY A 116 31.09 10.94 10.54
CA GLY A 116 30.94 12.24 9.85
C GLY A 116 31.28 12.23 8.36
N VAL A 117 31.77 11.11 7.81
CA VAL A 117 32.11 10.96 6.40
C VAL A 117 31.81 9.54 5.89
N GLY A 118 31.25 9.43 4.68
CA GLY A 118 30.87 8.13 4.10
C GLY A 118 32.01 7.39 3.37
N ALA A 119 32.99 8.14 2.85
CA ALA A 119 34.04 7.60 1.99
C ALA A 119 35.25 7.02 2.76
N THR A 120 35.44 7.39 4.03
CA THR A 120 36.61 6.98 4.83
C THR A 120 36.33 5.69 5.59
N ALA A 121 37.38 4.93 5.93
CA ALA A 121 37.27 3.81 6.87
C ALA A 121 37.08 4.34 8.30
N VAL A 122 36.28 3.64 9.11
CA VAL A 122 35.98 4.04 10.51
C VAL A 122 37.24 4.31 11.32
N GLY A 123 38.23 3.41 11.22
CA GLY A 123 39.50 3.52 11.93
C GLY A 123 40.51 4.51 11.38
N SER A 124 40.11 5.37 10.44
CA SER A 124 40.99 6.35 9.78
C SER A 124 40.34 7.73 9.66
N ALA A 125 39.15 7.92 10.25
CA ALA A 125 38.48 9.21 10.25
C ALA A 125 39.25 10.21 11.12
N THR A 126 39.30 11.47 10.69
CA THR A 126 39.98 12.54 11.42
C THR A 126 39.09 13.10 12.53
N LEU A 127 39.68 13.80 13.49
CA LEU A 127 38.90 14.51 14.53
C LEU A 127 37.88 15.49 13.92
N THR A 128 38.26 16.18 12.83
CA THR A 128 37.34 17.10 12.13
C THR A 128 36.16 16.38 11.51
N GLN A 129 36.35 15.17 10.99
CA GLN A 129 35.24 14.38 10.46
C GLN A 129 34.35 13.91 11.61
N ILE A 130 34.94 13.35 12.66
CA ILE A 130 34.20 12.75 13.78
C ILE A 130 33.44 13.81 14.58
N PHE A 131 34.07 14.94 14.90
CA PHE A 131 33.51 15.96 15.78
C PHE A 131 33.00 17.21 15.05
N GLY A 132 33.26 17.34 13.74
CA GLY A 132 32.95 18.55 12.96
C GLY A 132 33.89 19.73 13.21
N THR A 133 34.99 19.53 13.95
CA THR A 133 35.98 20.57 14.29
C THR A 133 37.37 19.95 14.49
N THR A 134 38.44 20.70 14.21
CA THR A 134 39.84 20.28 14.44
C THR A 134 40.26 20.30 15.91
N THR A 135 39.54 21.04 16.76
CA THR A 135 39.88 21.21 18.19
C THR A 135 38.70 20.85 19.11
N PRO A 136 38.15 19.61 19.03
CA PRO A 136 37.05 19.23 19.89
C PRO A 136 37.50 19.29 21.35
N GLY A 137 36.89 20.13 22.17
CA GLY A 137 37.32 20.33 23.56
C GLY A 137 38.45 21.36 23.76
N GLY A 138 38.75 22.18 22.74
CA GLY A 138 39.75 23.26 22.82
C GLY A 138 39.51 24.31 23.91
N SER A 139 38.35 24.28 24.59
CA SER A 139 38.10 25.03 25.83
C SER A 139 37.90 24.12 27.04
N ASN A 140 37.16 23.00 26.90
CA ASN A 140 37.11 21.88 27.84
C ASN A 140 36.34 20.70 27.21
N ARG A 141 36.57 19.46 27.67
CA ARG A 141 35.85 18.25 27.23
C ARG A 141 34.32 18.35 27.42
N GLY A 142 33.85 19.03 28.47
CA GLY A 142 32.42 19.19 28.76
C GLY A 142 31.64 19.87 27.64
N THR A 143 32.21 20.91 27.02
CA THR A 143 31.62 21.59 25.86
C THR A 143 31.53 20.66 24.65
N ALA A 144 32.57 19.86 24.41
CA ALA A 144 32.55 18.88 23.31
C ALA A 144 31.48 17.80 23.51
N CYS A 145 31.25 17.41 24.77
CA CYS A 145 30.31 16.37 25.18
C CYS A 145 28.90 16.88 25.52
N THR A 146 28.60 18.13 25.17
CA THR A 146 27.24 18.66 25.26
C THR A 146 26.65 18.78 23.86
N ALA A 147 25.50 18.13 23.64
CA ALA A 147 24.72 18.20 22.41
C ALA A 147 24.05 19.57 22.30
N THR A 148 24.75 20.52 21.68
CA THR A 148 24.26 21.88 21.41
C THR A 148 24.38 22.24 19.94
N ALA A 149 23.53 23.16 19.47
CA ALA A 149 23.64 23.72 18.14
C ALA A 149 24.90 24.60 17.99
N ALA A 150 25.42 24.71 16.77
CA ALA A 150 26.64 25.43 16.35
C ALA A 150 27.98 24.96 16.97
N ASN A 151 28.03 24.68 18.28
CA ASN A 151 29.27 24.38 19.01
C ASN A 151 29.37 22.94 19.54
N GLY A 152 28.29 22.16 19.52
CA GLY A 152 28.29 20.77 19.97
C GLY A 152 29.10 19.87 19.03
N ALA A 153 30.00 19.08 19.63
CA ALA A 153 30.92 18.21 18.91
C ALA A 153 30.41 16.74 18.83
N THR A 154 29.32 16.39 19.51
CA THR A 154 28.70 15.04 19.53
C THR A 154 27.81 14.75 18.31
N LYS A 155 28.15 15.29 17.13
CA LYS A 155 27.33 15.17 15.91
C LYS A 155 27.36 13.78 15.29
N THR A 156 28.35 12.96 15.65
CA THR A 156 28.49 11.58 15.19
C THR A 156 28.41 10.61 16.36
N LEU A 157 28.07 9.36 16.08
CA LEU A 157 28.04 8.34 17.13
C LEU A 157 29.45 8.05 17.68
N LEU A 158 30.51 8.15 16.87
CA LEU A 158 31.88 7.97 17.39
C LEU A 158 32.32 9.12 18.31
N ALA A 159 31.89 10.36 18.05
CA ALA A 159 32.11 11.47 18.98
C ALA A 159 31.37 11.26 20.31
N ALA A 160 30.14 10.76 20.23
CA ALA A 160 29.35 10.35 21.39
C ALA A 160 30.05 9.24 22.20
N ILE A 161 30.54 8.20 21.53
CA ILE A 161 31.32 7.12 22.15
C ILE A 161 32.57 7.68 22.82
N ALA A 162 33.33 8.58 22.18
CA ALA A 162 34.50 9.19 22.78
C ALA A 162 34.18 9.92 24.09
N CYS A 163 33.07 10.65 24.16
CA CYS A 163 32.65 11.33 25.37
C CYS A 163 32.40 10.40 26.56
N VAL A 164 31.85 9.20 26.29
CA VAL A 164 31.53 8.19 27.31
C VAL A 164 32.74 7.30 27.63
N CYS A 165 33.54 6.97 26.62
CA CYS A 165 34.51 5.88 26.67
C CYS A 165 35.97 6.31 26.71
N ASP A 166 36.31 7.53 26.28
CA ASP A 166 37.71 7.95 26.27
C ASP A 166 38.22 8.16 27.70
N ASP A 167 39.44 7.67 27.91
CA ASP A 167 40.13 7.66 29.20
C ASP A 167 40.41 9.09 29.66
N GLU A 168 40.59 9.27 30.98
CA GLU A 168 40.96 10.55 31.55
C GLU A 168 42.48 10.67 31.69
N ASN A 169 43.00 11.87 31.42
CA ASN A 169 44.40 12.19 31.71
C ASN A 169 44.76 12.04 33.20
N ASN A 170 46.05 11.98 33.51
CA ASN A 170 46.62 11.86 34.85
C ASN A 170 46.26 10.55 35.60
N GLY A 171 45.90 9.49 34.87
CA GLY A 171 45.70 8.15 35.43
C GLY A 171 44.48 8.03 36.34
N GLN A 172 43.55 8.98 36.26
CA GLN A 172 42.39 9.04 37.16
C GLN A 172 41.43 7.89 36.88
N GLN A 173 41.18 7.54 35.61
CA GLN A 173 40.41 6.37 35.20
C GLN A 173 40.84 5.90 33.81
N LYS A 174 40.90 4.57 33.60
CA LYS A 174 41.28 3.91 32.35
C LYS A 174 40.39 2.72 32.06
N ASP A 175 40.45 2.18 30.85
CA ASP A 175 39.69 0.98 30.45
C ASP A 175 38.17 1.16 30.63
N ILE A 176 37.64 2.34 30.26
CA ILE A 176 36.25 2.72 30.60
C ILE A 176 35.22 1.81 29.94
N CYS A 177 35.28 1.66 28.61
CA CYS A 177 34.29 0.89 27.86
C CYS A 177 34.77 -0.52 27.51
N TYR A 178 36.09 -0.78 27.53
CA TYR A 178 36.64 -2.11 27.35
C TYR A 178 38.01 -2.25 28.02
N LYS A 179 38.38 -3.48 28.34
CA LYS A 179 39.69 -3.78 28.94
C LYS A 179 40.81 -3.65 27.91
N LYS A 180 41.97 -3.16 28.37
CA LYS A 180 43.14 -2.90 27.53
C LYS A 180 42.81 -1.86 26.45
N GLN A 181 42.16 -0.78 26.89
CA GLN A 181 42.00 0.40 26.06
C GLN A 181 43.36 1.06 25.92
N ASP A 182 43.95 0.91 24.73
CA ASP A 182 45.24 1.51 24.39
C ASP A 182 45.00 2.91 23.82
N GLY A 183 45.81 3.88 24.23
CA GLY A 183 45.73 5.25 23.71
C GLY A 183 46.33 6.29 24.63
N ILE A 184 46.37 7.53 24.14
CA ILE A 184 46.66 8.70 24.96
C ILE A 184 45.32 9.21 25.51
N PRO A 185 45.16 9.32 26.84
CA PRO A 185 43.92 9.79 27.45
C PRO A 185 43.56 11.22 27.03
N TRP A 186 42.26 11.54 27.05
CA TRP A 186 41.78 12.89 26.74
C TRP A 186 42.06 13.83 27.92
N ALA A 187 42.91 14.83 27.70
CA ALA A 187 43.15 15.90 28.66
C ALA A 187 41.90 16.77 28.90
N ASN A 188 41.69 17.16 30.16
CA ASN A 188 40.51 17.92 30.59
C ASN A 188 40.31 19.24 29.81
N ASN A 189 41.42 19.92 29.46
CA ASN A 189 41.44 21.21 28.76
C ASN A 189 42.17 21.12 27.40
N GLY A 190 41.89 20.09 26.61
CA GLY A 190 42.52 19.92 25.31
C GLY A 190 41.70 19.10 24.34
N ALA A 191 42.22 18.94 23.13
CA ALA A 191 41.65 18.03 22.15
C ALA A 191 41.95 16.57 22.52
N PRO A 192 41.05 15.62 22.19
CA PRO A 192 41.35 14.20 22.28
C PRO A 192 42.45 13.84 21.28
N THR A 193 43.12 12.72 21.52
CA THR A 193 44.11 12.21 20.59
C THR A 193 43.42 11.44 19.47
N GLU A 194 43.65 11.82 18.21
CA GLU A 194 43.02 11.21 17.04
C GLU A 194 43.20 9.69 16.99
N ALA A 195 44.42 9.20 17.25
CA ALA A 195 44.72 7.77 17.27
C ALA A 195 43.91 7.00 18.33
N THR A 196 43.65 7.61 19.49
CA THR A 196 42.80 7.03 20.56
C THR A 196 41.35 6.90 20.08
N ILE A 197 40.79 7.94 19.47
CA ILE A 197 39.41 7.92 18.96
C ILE A 197 39.27 6.92 17.80
N GLN A 198 40.26 6.85 16.91
CA GLN A 198 40.30 5.84 15.85
C GLN A 198 40.36 4.41 16.42
N ALA A 199 41.10 4.19 17.51
CA ALA A 199 41.16 2.89 18.19
C ALA A 199 39.80 2.53 18.82
N LEU A 200 39.12 3.47 19.48
CA LEU A 200 37.75 3.29 19.96
C LEU A 200 36.81 2.86 18.82
N GLY A 201 36.85 3.56 17.69
CA GLY A 201 36.01 3.22 16.53
C GLY A 201 36.32 1.85 15.93
N LYS A 202 37.60 1.43 15.90
CA LYS A 202 38.00 0.08 15.45
C LYS A 202 37.46 -1.01 16.37
N LYS A 203 37.33 -0.77 17.67
CA LYS A 203 36.74 -1.75 18.59
C LYS A 203 35.27 -2.02 18.32
N CYS A 204 34.54 -1.07 17.76
CA CYS A 204 33.17 -1.31 17.31
C CYS A 204 33.07 -2.24 16.07
N LEU A 205 34.21 -2.63 15.49
CA LEU A 205 34.30 -3.50 14.31
C LEU A 205 35.04 -4.82 14.59
N THR A 206 35.45 -5.08 15.84
CA THR A 206 36.27 -6.27 16.14
C THR A 206 35.50 -7.58 16.12
N ASP A 207 34.18 -7.54 16.20
CA ASP A 207 33.33 -8.69 15.96
C ASP A 207 32.86 -8.63 14.50
N ASP A 208 33.65 -9.21 13.58
CA ASP A 208 33.28 -9.39 12.17
C ASP A 208 32.11 -10.40 12.01
N HIS A 209 31.09 -10.32 12.87
CA HIS A 209 29.84 -11.02 12.72
C HIS A 209 29.13 -10.46 11.48
N THR A 210 29.49 -11.07 10.34
CA THR A 210 28.81 -10.97 9.04
C THR A 210 27.39 -11.53 9.06
N SER A 211 26.87 -11.93 10.23
CA SER A 211 25.45 -12.24 10.33
C SER A 211 24.71 -10.98 9.91
N VAL A 212 23.96 -11.07 8.82
CA VAL A 212 23.06 -10.02 8.36
C VAL A 212 22.18 -9.69 9.55
N ILE A 213 22.55 -8.65 10.30
CA ILE A 213 21.82 -8.32 11.50
C ILE A 213 20.50 -7.78 10.98
N SER A 214 19.48 -8.63 11.08
CA SER A 214 18.09 -8.22 11.21
C SER A 214 17.94 -7.43 12.53
N THR A 215 18.83 -6.48 12.81
CA THR A 215 18.77 -5.69 14.02
C THR A 215 17.59 -4.77 13.82
N ASP A 216 16.65 -4.92 14.74
CA ASP A 216 15.61 -3.96 14.92
C ASP A 216 16.27 -2.62 15.29
N LEU A 217 16.35 -1.72 14.31
CA LEU A 217 16.91 -0.39 14.52
C LEU A 217 16.11 0.37 15.58
N MET A 218 14.81 0.08 15.73
CA MET A 218 14.02 0.65 16.81
C MET A 218 14.48 0.13 18.17
N GLY A 219 14.58 -1.19 18.35
CA GLY A 219 15.10 -1.79 19.58
C GLY A 219 16.51 -1.31 19.95
N ALA A 220 17.39 -1.06 18.98
CA ALA A 220 18.70 -0.46 19.23
C ALA A 220 18.62 0.97 19.76
N ILE A 221 17.68 1.78 19.24
CA ILE A 221 17.45 3.15 19.71
C ILE A 221 16.81 3.13 21.10
N GLU A 222 15.83 2.26 21.34
CA GLU A 222 15.22 2.06 22.65
C GLU A 222 16.26 1.66 23.69
N SER A 223 17.18 0.76 23.34
CA SER A 223 18.30 0.38 24.21
C SER A 223 19.20 1.56 24.58
N ILE A 224 19.37 2.54 23.70
CA ILE A 224 20.10 3.78 24.01
C ILE A 224 19.29 4.62 25.00
N LEU A 225 17.98 4.78 24.77
CA LEU A 225 17.09 5.57 25.63
C LEU A 225 17.00 5.00 27.04
N ASP A 226 16.92 3.68 27.17
CA ASP A 226 16.87 2.99 28.46
C ASP A 226 18.16 3.18 29.28
N GLN A 227 19.28 3.47 28.62
CA GLN A 227 20.57 3.76 29.25
C GLN A 227 20.76 5.25 29.58
N THR A 228 19.76 6.10 29.27
CA THR A 228 19.83 7.52 29.63
C THR A 228 19.36 7.77 31.06
N THR A 229 19.95 8.79 31.68
CA THR A 229 19.55 9.31 33.00
C THR A 229 19.13 10.77 32.89
N THR A 230 18.39 11.28 33.88
CA THR A 230 17.96 12.68 33.91
C THR A 230 18.07 13.26 35.31
N ASP A 231 18.47 14.52 35.41
CA ASP A 231 18.43 15.32 36.64
C ASP A 231 17.10 16.10 36.78
N GLY A 232 16.12 15.81 35.91
CA GLY A 232 14.86 16.55 35.81
C GLY A 232 14.91 17.76 34.88
N THR A 233 16.06 18.18 34.37
CA THR A 233 16.19 19.29 33.39
C THR A 233 16.89 18.84 32.12
N ASN A 234 17.97 18.08 32.28
CA ASN A 234 18.83 17.59 31.23
C ASN A 234 18.73 16.07 31.12
N THR A 235 19.15 15.54 29.98
CA THR A 235 19.30 14.10 29.77
C THR A 235 20.77 13.77 29.54
N TYR A 236 21.21 12.64 30.08
CA TYR A 236 22.58 12.19 30.01
C TYR A 236 22.67 10.76 29.49
N LEU A 237 23.67 10.46 28.68
CA LEU A 237 24.06 9.09 28.34
C LEU A 237 25.47 8.84 28.87
N GLY A 238 25.64 7.79 29.67
CA GLY A 238 26.87 7.53 30.43
C GLY A 238 26.77 7.97 31.89
N ALA A 239 27.86 7.81 32.64
CA ALA A 239 27.90 8.13 34.07
C ALA A 239 27.98 9.64 34.29
N TYR A 240 26.99 10.21 34.96
CA TYR A 240 26.90 11.64 35.30
C TYR A 240 26.87 11.83 36.83
N GLU A 241 27.60 12.84 37.30
CA GLU A 241 27.57 13.32 38.69
C GLU A 241 27.37 14.86 38.70
N ASN A 242 28.37 15.60 38.19
CA ASN A 242 28.38 17.08 38.19
C ASN A 242 28.50 17.70 36.79
N SER A 243 29.26 17.09 35.89
CA SER A 243 29.46 17.56 34.51
C SER A 243 29.97 16.44 33.61
N CYS A 244 29.86 16.58 32.29
CA CYS A 244 30.36 15.59 31.30
C CYS A 244 31.77 15.91 30.81
N ASN A 245 32.68 16.32 31.70
CA ASN A 245 34.02 16.74 31.33
C ASN A 245 35.09 15.64 31.43
N GLY A 246 34.69 14.40 31.69
CA GLY A 246 35.57 13.24 31.78
C GLY A 246 36.14 12.98 33.17
N GLN A 247 36.04 13.96 34.07
CA GLN A 247 36.70 13.88 35.38
C GLN A 247 36.11 12.81 36.30
N GLN A 248 36.97 12.11 37.05
CA GLN A 248 36.55 11.07 37.99
C GLN A 248 35.48 11.53 38.99
N GLN A 249 35.56 12.77 39.49
CA GLN A 249 34.58 13.35 40.44
C GLN A 249 33.36 13.96 39.74
N ASN A 250 33.35 13.96 38.40
CA ASN A 250 32.26 14.45 37.58
C ASN A 250 31.70 13.26 36.80
N GLY A 251 31.72 13.29 35.48
CA GLY A 251 31.09 12.28 34.66
C GLY A 251 31.76 12.10 33.31
N ARG A 252 31.56 10.89 32.77
CA ARG A 252 31.88 10.50 31.40
C ARG A 252 30.56 10.22 30.71
N CYS A 253 30.04 11.26 30.08
CA CYS A 253 28.70 11.27 29.55
C CYS A 253 28.60 12.17 28.33
N ILE A 254 27.46 12.08 27.66
CA ILE A 254 26.93 13.11 26.77
C ILE A 254 25.80 13.80 27.50
N LYS A 255 25.68 15.12 27.34
CA LYS A 255 24.58 15.93 27.90
C LYS A 255 23.70 16.48 26.78
N TRP A 256 22.41 16.24 26.84
CA TRP A 256 21.39 17.02 26.11
C TRP A 256 20.78 18.05 27.06
N GLU A 257 21.08 19.32 26.83
CA GLU A 257 20.61 20.42 27.67
C GLU A 257 19.13 20.73 27.45
N ASN A 258 18.39 20.88 28.54
CA ASN A 258 16.95 21.21 28.51
C ASN A 258 16.14 20.24 27.64
N LYS A 259 16.50 18.95 27.69
CA LYS A 259 15.81 17.87 27.00
C LYS A 259 15.49 16.75 27.96
N LYS A 260 14.28 16.23 27.85
CA LYS A 260 13.84 14.97 28.46
C LYS A 260 14.24 13.78 27.59
N PRO A 261 14.29 12.56 28.14
CA PRO A 261 14.69 11.37 27.39
C PRO A 261 13.91 11.16 26.08
N HIS A 262 12.60 11.36 26.08
CA HIS A 262 11.78 11.19 24.86
C HIS A 262 12.04 12.26 23.77
N GLU A 263 12.67 13.38 24.11
CA GLU A 263 12.92 14.48 23.16
C GLU A 263 14.24 14.28 22.39
N ILE A 264 15.21 13.56 22.96
CA ILE A 264 16.55 13.44 22.38
C ILE A 264 16.55 12.70 21.02
N VAL A 265 15.60 11.81 20.77
CA VAL A 265 15.45 11.10 19.48
C VAL A 265 15.04 12.00 18.33
N THR A 266 14.60 13.22 18.62
CA THR A 266 14.30 14.23 17.60
C THR A 266 15.30 15.40 17.59
N ALA A 267 16.30 15.36 18.48
CA ALA A 267 17.31 16.39 18.59
C ALA A 267 18.17 16.45 17.32
N THR A 268 18.23 17.63 16.72
CA THR A 268 19.01 17.89 15.50
C THR A 268 20.51 17.99 15.78
N GLU A 269 20.85 18.24 17.05
CA GLU A 269 22.20 18.35 17.60
C GLU A 269 22.93 17.00 17.59
N THR A 270 22.17 15.89 17.65
CA THR A 270 22.66 14.52 17.53
C THR A 270 22.03 13.84 16.32
N PRO A 271 22.41 14.21 15.09
CA PRO A 271 21.81 13.68 13.87
C PRO A 271 22.03 12.18 13.71
N TRP A 272 23.07 11.61 14.33
CA TRP A 272 23.26 10.17 14.38
C TRP A 272 22.10 9.44 15.07
N LEU A 273 21.49 10.03 16.09
CA LEU A 273 20.34 9.44 16.78
C LEU A 273 19.04 9.76 16.04
N SER A 274 18.83 11.05 15.72
CA SER A 274 17.55 11.49 15.16
C SER A 274 17.30 11.01 13.74
N LYS A 275 18.32 10.91 12.89
CA LYS A 275 18.16 10.35 11.54
C LYS A 275 17.96 8.83 11.56
N LEU A 276 18.59 8.11 12.49
CA LEU A 276 18.34 6.68 12.67
C LEU A 276 16.93 6.41 13.18
N TYR A 277 16.41 7.24 14.10
CA TYR A 277 15.03 7.17 14.58
C TYR A 277 14.00 7.47 13.47
N GLN A 278 14.28 8.43 12.60
CA GLN A 278 13.43 8.66 11.43
C GLN A 278 13.49 7.47 10.45
N LEU A 279 14.67 6.89 10.24
CA LEU A 279 14.83 5.72 9.38
C LEU A 279 14.07 4.51 9.93
N SER A 280 14.13 4.24 11.24
CA SER A 280 13.44 3.11 11.87
C SER A 280 11.92 3.20 11.70
N GLN A 281 11.33 4.39 11.92
CA GLN A 281 9.90 4.62 11.70
C GLN A 281 9.49 4.36 10.24
N LYS A 282 10.28 4.85 9.27
CA LYS A 282 9.98 4.65 7.84
C LYS A 282 10.12 3.20 7.42
N ILE A 283 11.12 2.48 7.94
CA ILE A 283 11.28 1.03 7.72
C ILE A 283 10.05 0.28 8.26
N SER A 284 9.56 0.63 9.46
CA SER A 284 8.38 0.01 10.06
C SER A 284 7.13 0.23 9.20
N ILE A 285 6.87 1.46 8.76
CA ILE A 285 5.75 1.78 7.86
C ILE A 285 5.85 1.00 6.55
N ARG A 286 7.02 0.97 5.91
CA ARG A 286 7.22 0.24 4.65
C ARG A 286 7.02 -1.27 4.81
N LYS A 287 7.44 -1.87 5.94
CA LYS A 287 7.16 -3.28 6.24
C LYS A 287 5.65 -3.53 6.32
N GLN A 288 4.91 -2.68 7.02
CA GLN A 288 3.44 -2.79 7.11
C GLN A 288 2.76 -2.63 5.75
N ASN A 289 3.23 -1.69 4.91
CA ASN A 289 2.72 -1.52 3.55
C ASN A 289 2.98 -2.77 2.68
N ASN A 290 4.20 -3.32 2.73
CA ASN A 290 4.54 -4.54 2.02
C ASN A 290 3.66 -5.72 2.45
N GLU A 291 3.37 -5.89 3.74
CA GLU A 291 2.46 -6.91 4.23
C GLU A 291 1.03 -6.73 3.71
N LYS A 292 0.52 -5.49 3.67
CA LYS A 292 -0.80 -5.18 3.08
C LYS A 292 -0.84 -5.53 1.60
N ILE A 293 0.20 -5.19 0.85
CA ILE A 293 0.33 -5.51 -0.58
C ILE A 293 0.38 -7.03 -0.79
N LEU A 294 1.15 -7.77 0.01
CA LEU A 294 1.23 -9.23 -0.08
C LEU A 294 -0.15 -9.88 0.18
N ARG A 295 -0.86 -9.46 1.23
CA ARG A 295 -2.22 -9.95 1.51
C ARG A 295 -3.21 -9.61 0.39
N ALA A 296 -3.10 -8.42 -0.17
CA ALA A 296 -3.90 -8.01 -1.33
C ALA A 296 -3.62 -8.91 -2.55
N GLN A 297 -2.36 -9.19 -2.85
CA GLN A 297 -1.95 -10.08 -3.94
C GLN A 297 -2.49 -11.50 -3.76
N GLU A 298 -2.42 -12.07 -2.55
CA GLU A 298 -2.97 -13.39 -2.24
C GLU A 298 -4.49 -13.44 -2.43
N THR A 299 -5.18 -12.38 -2.01
CA THR A 299 -6.64 -12.28 -2.16
C THR A 299 -7.04 -12.14 -3.63
N ILE A 300 -6.34 -11.29 -4.39
CA ILE A 300 -6.56 -11.13 -5.84
C ILE A 300 -6.29 -12.44 -6.59
N LYS A 301 -5.24 -13.18 -6.22
CA LYS A 301 -4.96 -14.50 -6.78
C LYS A 301 -6.12 -15.47 -6.52
N THR A 302 -6.69 -15.45 -5.32
CA THR A 302 -7.86 -16.27 -4.98
C THR A 302 -9.09 -15.87 -5.82
N LEU A 303 -9.35 -14.57 -6.00
CA LEU A 303 -10.43 -14.09 -6.86
C LEU A 303 -10.23 -14.50 -8.33
N SER A 304 -9.00 -14.46 -8.83
CA SER A 304 -8.64 -14.95 -10.16
C SER A 304 -8.90 -16.45 -10.32
N LEU A 305 -8.54 -17.27 -9.34
CA LEU A 305 -8.83 -18.71 -9.34
C LEU A 305 -10.35 -18.99 -9.30
N ARG A 306 -11.13 -18.19 -8.55
CA ARG A 306 -12.60 -18.27 -8.55
C ARG A 306 -13.17 -17.93 -9.92
N ALA A 307 -12.67 -16.88 -10.58
CA ALA A 307 -13.10 -16.53 -11.93
C ALA A 307 -12.78 -17.65 -12.93
N LYS A 308 -11.60 -18.26 -12.84
CA LYS A 308 -11.21 -19.41 -13.68
C LYS A 308 -12.10 -20.63 -13.47
N ALA A 309 -12.55 -20.89 -12.24
CA ALA A 309 -13.47 -21.99 -11.95
C ALA A 309 -14.84 -21.83 -12.65
N LEU A 310 -15.26 -20.62 -12.98
CA LEU A 310 -16.48 -20.33 -13.75
C LEU A 310 -16.36 -20.70 -15.24
N GLU A 311 -15.16 -21.07 -15.73
CA GLU A 311 -15.01 -21.60 -17.08
C GLU A 311 -15.52 -23.05 -17.22
N ASN A 312 -15.75 -23.75 -16.11
CA ASN A 312 -16.28 -25.10 -16.13
C ASN A 312 -17.82 -25.08 -16.33
N PRO A 313 -18.35 -25.53 -17.49
CA PRO A 313 -19.78 -25.50 -17.77
C PRO A 313 -20.62 -26.33 -16.79
N GLN A 314 -20.03 -27.36 -16.16
CA GLN A 314 -20.73 -28.21 -15.18
C GLN A 314 -21.04 -27.49 -13.87
N ARG A 315 -20.42 -26.32 -13.63
CA ARG A 315 -20.63 -25.50 -12.43
C ARG A 315 -21.69 -24.40 -12.62
N ILE A 316 -22.33 -24.34 -13.79
CA ILE A 316 -23.25 -23.27 -14.17
C ILE A 316 -24.66 -23.81 -14.33
N ASN A 317 -25.52 -23.51 -13.36
CA ASN A 317 -26.96 -23.78 -13.46
C ASN A 317 -27.63 -22.69 -14.31
N VAL A 318 -27.99 -23.02 -15.55
CA VAL A 318 -28.60 -22.08 -16.52
C VAL A 318 -30.13 -21.94 -16.32
N ALA A 319 -30.70 -22.61 -15.32
CA ALA A 319 -32.15 -22.72 -15.10
C ALA A 319 -32.89 -21.38 -14.84
N LEU A 320 -32.21 -20.23 -14.84
CA LEU A 320 -32.79 -18.90 -14.60
C LEU A 320 -32.58 -17.90 -15.74
N VAL A 321 -32.02 -18.29 -16.88
CA VAL A 321 -31.95 -17.37 -18.04
C VAL A 321 -33.17 -17.58 -18.93
N ALA A 322 -34.23 -16.81 -18.66
CA ALA A 322 -35.34 -16.66 -19.60
C ALA A 322 -34.77 -16.24 -20.98
N PRO A 323 -35.22 -16.84 -22.09
CA PRO A 323 -34.79 -16.42 -23.41
C PRO A 323 -35.19 -14.96 -23.65
N GLU A 324 -34.22 -14.13 -24.08
CA GLU A 324 -34.51 -12.79 -24.58
C GLU A 324 -35.29 -12.91 -25.90
N THR A 325 -36.61 -12.87 -25.81
CA THR A 325 -37.44 -12.43 -26.93
C THR A 325 -37.29 -10.91 -27.05
N SER A 326 -36.85 -10.46 -28.22
CA SER A 326 -36.84 -9.06 -28.64
C SER A 326 -38.21 -8.39 -28.41
N THR A 327 -38.20 -7.31 -27.61
CA THR A 327 -39.31 -6.41 -27.27
C THR A 327 -39.82 -5.60 -28.49
N PRO A 328 -41.05 -4.99 -28.49
CA PRO A 328 -41.59 -4.19 -27.39
C PRO A 328 -43.12 -4.22 -27.14
N GLY A 329 -43.52 -4.00 -25.88
CA GLY A 329 -44.74 -3.25 -25.58
C GLY A 329 -45.71 -3.83 -24.55
N LYS A 330 -45.66 -3.24 -23.35
CA LYS A 330 -46.81 -2.81 -22.53
C LYS A 330 -47.82 -3.86 -22.04
N GLY A 331 -47.82 -4.07 -20.72
CA GLY A 331 -49.02 -4.36 -19.94
C GLY A 331 -49.23 -5.82 -19.56
N GLU A 332 -49.18 -6.08 -18.25
CA GLU A 332 -49.65 -7.30 -17.59
C GLU A 332 -51.15 -7.55 -17.88
N GLY A 333 -51.53 -8.83 -18.07
CA GLY A 333 -52.91 -9.28 -17.93
C GLY A 333 -53.35 -10.40 -18.89
N SER A 334 -53.66 -11.57 -18.33
CA SER A 334 -54.60 -12.57 -18.88
C SER A 334 -54.13 -13.46 -20.06
N GLN A 335 -53.41 -14.53 -19.75
CA GLN A 335 -53.40 -15.74 -20.59
C GLN A 335 -54.73 -16.50 -20.40
N GLN A 336 -55.80 -16.10 -21.07
CA GLN A 336 -56.91 -17.02 -21.40
C GLN A 336 -57.92 -16.54 -22.45
N ASN A 337 -57.72 -15.40 -23.12
CA ASN A 337 -58.81 -14.78 -23.90
C ASN A 337 -58.73 -14.86 -25.44
N ASN A 338 -57.90 -15.73 -26.04
CA ASN A 338 -57.64 -15.68 -27.50
C ASN A 338 -57.81 -17.00 -28.27
N GLN A 339 -58.53 -17.99 -27.72
CA GLN A 339 -58.81 -19.24 -28.46
C GLN A 339 -60.15 -19.23 -29.23
N CYS A 340 -61.08 -18.31 -28.92
CA CYS A 340 -62.39 -18.28 -29.58
C CYS A 340 -62.31 -17.99 -31.09
N THR A 341 -61.35 -17.16 -31.51
CA THR A 341 -61.18 -16.74 -32.92
C THR A 341 -60.73 -17.87 -33.86
N ASN A 342 -60.28 -19.00 -33.31
CA ASN A 342 -59.93 -20.20 -34.07
C ASN A 342 -61.16 -21.04 -34.47
N HIS A 343 -62.32 -20.81 -33.85
CA HIS A 343 -63.56 -21.48 -34.19
C HIS A 343 -64.30 -20.70 -35.28
N LYS A 344 -64.20 -21.17 -36.53
CA LYS A 344 -64.85 -20.55 -37.70
C LYS A 344 -66.26 -21.07 -37.99
N ALA A 345 -66.80 -21.96 -37.14
CA ALA A 345 -68.14 -22.51 -37.29
C ALA A 345 -68.90 -22.46 -35.96
N ASN A 346 -70.19 -22.10 -35.99
CA ASN A 346 -71.06 -21.98 -34.82
C ASN A 346 -71.03 -23.26 -33.95
N ALA A 347 -71.09 -24.44 -34.59
CA ALA A 347 -71.06 -25.73 -33.88
C ALA A 347 -69.80 -25.96 -33.03
N THR A 348 -68.68 -25.30 -33.35
CA THR A 348 -67.42 -25.42 -32.62
C THR A 348 -67.19 -24.28 -31.63
N CYS A 349 -68.03 -23.24 -31.66
CA CYS A 349 -67.97 -22.07 -30.79
C CYS A 349 -68.91 -22.25 -29.59
N THR A 350 -68.52 -23.11 -28.64
CA THR A 350 -69.38 -23.50 -27.51
C THR A 350 -69.10 -22.70 -26.24
N PRO A 351 -70.12 -22.58 -25.33
CA PRO A 351 -69.93 -21.98 -24.02
C PRO A 351 -68.88 -22.68 -23.15
N ASP A 352 -68.66 -23.99 -23.36
CA ASP A 352 -67.66 -24.79 -22.63
C ASP A 352 -66.22 -24.29 -22.85
N ASN A 353 -65.96 -23.66 -24.00
CA ASN A 353 -64.68 -23.02 -24.33
C ASN A 353 -64.65 -21.53 -23.92
N ASN A 354 -65.61 -21.06 -23.12
CA ASN A 354 -65.83 -19.65 -22.77
C ASN A 354 -66.06 -18.72 -23.99
N CYS A 355 -66.61 -19.28 -25.07
CA CYS A 355 -66.86 -18.57 -26.31
C CYS A 355 -68.37 -18.44 -26.61
N LYS A 356 -68.73 -17.41 -27.38
CA LYS A 356 -70.09 -17.14 -27.85
C LYS A 356 -70.06 -16.75 -29.32
N TRP A 357 -70.93 -17.39 -30.11
CA TRP A 357 -71.18 -17.00 -31.50
C TRP A 357 -72.05 -15.74 -31.54
N THR A 358 -71.64 -14.73 -32.31
CA THR A 358 -72.29 -13.41 -32.32
C THR A 358 -73.11 -13.13 -33.58
N SER A 359 -73.23 -14.07 -34.52
CA SER A 359 -74.08 -13.93 -35.71
C SER A 359 -75.38 -14.72 -35.55
N THR A 360 -76.50 -14.11 -35.92
CA THR A 360 -77.82 -14.75 -35.95
C THR A 360 -78.15 -15.38 -37.31
N ASP A 361 -77.43 -14.98 -38.37
CA ASP A 361 -77.81 -15.27 -39.75
C ASP A 361 -76.74 -16.08 -40.51
N LYS A 362 -75.56 -16.29 -39.90
CA LYS A 362 -74.43 -17.05 -40.49
C LYS A 362 -73.96 -18.14 -39.55
N SER A 363 -73.69 -19.32 -40.08
CA SER A 363 -73.20 -20.50 -39.34
C SER A 363 -71.68 -20.67 -39.41
N ASP A 364 -71.00 -19.90 -40.24
CA ASP A 364 -69.55 -19.89 -40.44
C ASP A 364 -68.94 -18.47 -40.54
N GLY A 365 -67.63 -18.35 -40.35
CA GLY A 365 -66.87 -17.10 -40.39
C GLY A 365 -66.38 -16.59 -39.02
N ASP A 366 -65.98 -15.31 -38.97
CA ASP A 366 -65.28 -14.70 -37.82
C ASP A 366 -66.25 -14.14 -36.77
N PHE A 367 -67.20 -14.96 -36.33
CA PHE A 367 -68.25 -14.55 -35.41
C PHE A 367 -68.14 -15.18 -34.01
N CYS A 368 -67.12 -16.00 -33.74
CA CYS A 368 -66.88 -16.56 -32.42
C CYS A 368 -66.02 -15.62 -31.56
N LYS A 369 -66.57 -15.14 -30.43
CA LYS A 369 -65.89 -14.21 -29.52
C LYS A 369 -65.91 -14.72 -28.08
N PRO A 370 -64.97 -14.30 -27.22
CA PRO A 370 -65.03 -14.64 -25.81
C PRO A 370 -66.27 -14.06 -25.13
N LYS A 371 -66.76 -14.73 -24.09
CA LYS A 371 -67.86 -14.24 -23.27
C LYS A 371 -67.35 -13.11 -22.37
N GLU A 372 -67.89 -11.89 -22.52
CA GLU A 372 -67.57 -10.79 -21.61
C GLU A 372 -68.12 -11.12 -20.21
N GLY A 373 -67.26 -10.99 -19.19
CA GLY A 373 -67.64 -11.21 -17.80
C GLY A 373 -68.64 -10.14 -17.33
N GLU A 374 -69.74 -10.59 -16.75
CA GLU A 374 -70.71 -9.73 -16.05
C GLU A 374 -70.01 -9.02 -14.87
N GLY A 375 -70.18 -7.70 -14.79
CA GLY A 375 -69.35 -6.81 -14.00
C GLY A 375 -69.63 -6.74 -12.49
N GLN A 376 -68.82 -5.94 -11.81
CA GLN A 376 -69.15 -5.37 -10.50
C GLN A 376 -68.59 -3.94 -10.35
N THR A 377 -69.51 -2.99 -10.55
CA THR A 377 -69.79 -1.79 -9.75
C THR A 377 -68.74 -1.25 -8.76
N THR A 378 -68.48 0.03 -8.94
CA THR A 378 -67.98 1.05 -7.99
C THR A 378 -68.47 0.91 -6.55
N GLN A 379 -67.57 1.16 -5.58
CA GLN A 379 -67.93 1.89 -4.37
C GLN A 379 -66.72 2.63 -3.76
N ALA A 380 -66.91 3.93 -3.52
CA ALA A 380 -66.03 4.81 -2.74
C ALA A 380 -66.30 4.64 -1.23
N ALA A 381 -65.29 4.92 -0.39
CA ALA A 381 -65.52 5.40 0.97
C ALA A 381 -64.29 6.15 1.51
N ALA A 382 -64.56 7.33 2.04
CA ALA A 382 -63.66 8.15 2.84
C ALA A 382 -63.61 7.68 4.30
N ALA A 383 -62.46 7.89 4.95
CA ALA A 383 -62.29 8.37 6.32
C ALA A 383 -60.82 8.74 6.52
#